data_AF-A0A845K1M7-F1
#
_entry.id   AF-A0A845K1M7-F1
#
_cell.length_a   1.000
_cell.length_b   1.000
_cell.length_c   1.000
_cell.angle_alpha   90.00
_cell.angle_beta   90.00
_cell.angle_gamma   90.00
#
_symmetry.space_group_name_H-M   'P 1'
#
loop_
_entity.id
_entity.type
_entity.pdbx_description
1 polymer ?
#
loop_
_entity_poly.entity_id
_entity_poly.type
_entity_poly.pdbx_seq_one_letter_code
_entity_poly.pdbx_strand_id
1 'polypeptide(L)'
;MKIIALIPARMESSRFPGKPMASILGKPMIGHVYERVSKNSMLALTVVATCNEEIADYIESIGGRAIMTGKHHERASDRCAEALNIIEEQDNEKYDVVVMVQGDLRLGTLAEVPERADGGEFWILVHVGLGT
;
A
#
# COMPACT_ATOMS: atom_id res chain seq x y z
N MET A 1 -7.06 -12.73 -14.67
CA MET A 1 -5.97 -11.88 -14.20
C MET A 1 -6.48 -11.08 -13.01
N LYS A 2 -6.04 -11.44 -11.81
CA LYS A 2 -6.43 -10.81 -10.55
C LYS A 2 -5.31 -9.91 -10.07
N ILE A 3 -5.61 -8.62 -9.95
CA ILE A 3 -4.63 -7.58 -9.60
C ILE A 3 -4.91 -7.10 -8.19
N ILE A 4 -3.87 -7.08 -7.34
CA ILE A 4 -3.92 -6.49 -6.00
C ILE A 4 -3.05 -5.25 -5.94
N ALA A 5 -3.51 -4.21 -5.24
CA ALA A 5 -2.67 -3.09 -4.86
C ALA A 5 -2.32 -3.15 -3.38
N LEU A 6 -1.03 -3.01 -3.08
CA LEU A 6 -0.49 -2.97 -1.72
C LEU A 6 0.14 -1.60 -1.46
N ILE A 7 -0.33 -0.91 -0.43
CA ILE A 7 0.17 0.40 -0.02
C ILE A 7 0.98 0.21 1.27
N PRO A 8 2.32 0.13 1.21
CA PRO A 8 3.15 0.02 2.40
C PRO A 8 3.20 1.35 3.15
N ALA A 9 2.89 1.31 4.45
CA ALA A 9 2.90 2.48 5.32
C ALA A 9 3.52 2.15 6.69
N ARG A 10 4.36 3.07 7.21
CA ARG A 10 4.86 3.03 8.59
C ARG A 10 5.09 4.43 9.12
N MET A 11 4.99 4.61 10.43
CA MET A 11 5.22 5.90 11.09
C MET A 11 6.71 6.27 11.11
N GLU A 12 7.62 5.30 11.31
CA GLU A 12 9.07 5.53 11.40
C GLU A 12 9.78 5.65 10.04
N SER A 13 9.33 6.58 9.17
CA SER A 13 10.11 6.96 8.00
C SER A 13 11.25 7.89 8.39
N SER A 14 12.50 7.52 8.08
CA SER A 14 13.69 8.34 8.38
C SER A 14 13.73 9.68 7.62
N ARG A 15 13.04 9.77 6.48
CA ARG A 15 13.00 10.98 5.64
C ARG A 15 11.86 11.93 6.03
N PHE A 16 10.73 11.39 6.47
CA PHE A 16 9.54 12.15 6.88
C PHE A 16 8.75 11.36 7.94
N PRO A 17 9.11 11.45 9.24
CA PRO A 17 8.42 10.76 10.32
C PRO A 17 6.94 11.17 10.41
N GLY A 18 6.04 10.22 10.69
CA GLY A 18 4.59 10.49 10.86
C GLY A 18 3.84 10.84 9.57
N LYS A 19 4.50 10.77 8.42
CA LYS A 19 3.94 11.15 7.11
C LYS A 19 2.62 10.46 6.75
N PRO A 20 2.40 9.14 6.97
CA PRO A 20 1.12 8.50 6.67
C PRO A 20 -0.09 9.17 7.31
N MET A 21 0.07 9.63 8.56
CA MET A 21 -1.00 10.26 9.35
C MET A 21 -0.99 11.79 9.26
N ALA A 22 -0.06 12.38 8.50
CA ALA A 22 -0.03 13.82 8.28
C ALA A 22 -1.35 14.28 7.61
N SER A 23 -2.00 15.26 8.22
CA SER A 23 -3.27 15.80 7.72
C SER A 23 -3.05 16.63 6.46
N ILE A 24 -3.76 16.29 5.39
CA ILE A 24 -3.80 16.99 4.12
C ILE A 24 -5.27 17.29 3.83
N LEU A 25 -5.64 18.57 3.77
CA LEU A 25 -7.04 18.99 3.53
C LEU A 25 -8.06 18.29 4.45
N GLY A 26 -7.71 18.11 5.72
CA GLY A 26 -8.60 17.51 6.73
C GLY A 26 -8.65 15.98 6.74
N LYS A 27 -7.78 15.30 5.97
CA LYS A 27 -7.69 13.83 5.92
C LYS A 27 -6.23 13.36 5.96
N PRO A 28 -5.91 12.28 6.70
CA PRO A 28 -4.59 11.66 6.64
C PRO A 28 -4.11 11.37 5.22
N MET A 29 -2.81 11.58 4.96
CA MET A 29 -2.18 11.28 3.67
C MET A 29 -2.49 9.86 3.21
N ILE A 30 -2.43 8.88 4.11
CA ILE A 30 -2.69 7.48 3.77
C ILE A 30 -4.13 7.25 3.28
N GLY A 31 -5.11 7.98 3.83
CA GLY A 31 -6.50 7.94 3.37
C GLY A 31 -6.66 8.47 1.96
N HIS A 32 -5.98 9.57 1.64
CA HIS A 32 -5.95 10.12 0.29
C HIS A 32 -5.36 9.16 -0.75
N VAL A 33 -4.32 8.41 -0.37
CA VAL A 33 -3.71 7.41 -1.24
C VAL A 33 -4.65 6.22 -1.40
N TYR A 34 -5.15 5.68 -0.29
CA TYR A 34 -6.08 4.55 -0.28
C TYR A 34 -7.29 4.81 -1.18
N GLU A 35 -7.98 5.94 -1.01
CA GLU A 35 -9.17 6.28 -1.79
C GLU A 35 -8.91 6.47 -3.28
N ARG A 36 -7.72 6.96 -3.67
CA ARG A 36 -7.37 7.12 -5.08
C ARG A 36 -7.11 5.76 -5.72
N VAL A 37 -6.41 4.89 -5.01
CA VAL A 37 -6.07 3.54 -5.50
C VAL A 37 -7.31 2.67 -5.56
N SER A 38 -8.14 2.65 -4.51
CA SER A 38 -9.31 1.78 -4.41
C SER A 38 -10.41 2.08 -5.42
N LYS A 39 -10.41 3.28 -6.05
CA LYS A 39 -11.33 3.64 -7.13
C LYS A 39 -11.00 3.01 -8.48
N ASN A 40 -9.85 2.36 -8.63
CA ASN A 40 -9.45 1.75 -9.89
C ASN A 40 -10.18 0.42 -10.10
N SER A 41 -11.06 0.35 -11.11
CA SER A 41 -11.88 -0.83 -11.43
C SER A 41 -11.09 -2.05 -11.91
N MET A 42 -9.80 -1.90 -12.23
CA MET A 42 -8.92 -3.02 -12.59
C MET A 42 -8.41 -3.78 -11.37
N LEU A 43 -8.44 -3.16 -10.19
CA LEU A 43 -7.96 -3.78 -8.95
C LEU A 43 -9.06 -4.66 -8.36
N ALA A 44 -8.74 -5.91 -8.10
CA ALA A 44 -9.61 -6.81 -7.36
C ALA A 44 -9.59 -6.49 -5.85
N LEU A 45 -8.46 -6.00 -5.35
CA LEU A 45 -8.29 -5.63 -3.95
C LEU A 45 -7.27 -4.51 -3.78
N THR A 46 -7.53 -3.61 -2.83
CA THR A 46 -6.56 -2.59 -2.37
C THR A 46 -6.38 -2.74 -0.87
N VAL A 47 -5.14 -2.90 -0.42
CA VAL A 47 -4.79 -3.13 0.99
C VAL A 47 -3.67 -2.21 1.45
N VAL A 48 -3.77 -1.70 2.67
CA VAL A 48 -2.67 -1.01 3.35
C VAL A 48 -1.87 -2.01 4.18
N ALA A 49 -0.57 -2.13 3.92
CA ALA A 49 0.34 -2.98 4.68
C ALA A 49 1.08 -2.12 5.71
N THR A 50 0.86 -2.35 7.00
CA THR A 50 1.38 -1.48 8.08
C THR A 50 1.80 -2.26 9.32
N CYS A 51 2.73 -1.72 10.11
CA CYS A 51 3.06 -2.25 11.45
C CYS A 51 2.53 -1.34 12.57
N ASN A 52 1.87 -0.24 12.23
CA ASN A 52 1.32 0.72 13.18
C ASN A 52 -0.20 0.57 13.24
N GLU A 53 -0.72 0.27 14.42
CA GLU A 53 -2.16 0.12 14.69
C GLU A 53 -2.95 1.37 14.30
N GLU A 54 -2.43 2.57 14.62
CA GLU A 54 -3.07 3.85 14.25
C GLU A 54 -3.38 3.96 12.74
N ILE A 55 -2.49 3.47 11.88
CA ILE A 55 -2.70 3.46 10.43
C ILE A 55 -3.77 2.43 10.06
N ALA A 56 -3.74 1.25 10.67
CA ALA A 56 -4.71 0.18 10.41
C ALA A 56 -6.12 0.61 10.83
N ASP A 57 -6.27 1.09 12.07
CA ASP A 57 -7.52 1.59 12.64
C ASP A 57 -8.13 2.68 11.77
N TYR A 58 -7.30 3.62 11.29
CA TYR A 58 -7.77 4.67 10.40
C TYR A 58 -8.29 4.11 9.07
N ILE A 59 -7.57 3.18 8.44
CA ILE A 59 -7.98 2.57 7.17
C ILE A 59 -9.27 1.76 7.34
N GLU A 60 -9.40 1.00 8.41
CA GLU A 60 -10.62 0.25 8.72
C GLU A 60 -11.79 1.20 9.02
N SER A 61 -11.55 2.33 9.70
CA SER A 61 -12.58 3.34 9.98
C SER A 61 -13.20 3.97 8.73
N ILE A 62 -12.47 4.00 7.61
CA ILE A 62 -12.98 4.47 6.31
C ILE A 62 -13.50 3.33 5.41
N GLY A 63 -13.68 2.13 5.98
CA GLY A 63 -14.17 0.93 5.28
C GLY A 63 -13.10 0.26 4.40
N GLY A 64 -11.83 0.59 4.60
CA GLY A 64 -10.73 -0.02 3.88
C GLY A 64 -10.20 -1.30 4.54
N ARG A 65 -9.28 -1.98 3.85
CA ARG A 65 -8.59 -3.18 4.37
C ARG A 65 -7.15 -2.83 4.72
N ALA A 66 -6.76 -3.12 5.95
CA ALA A 66 -5.38 -3.07 6.41
C ALA A 66 -4.89 -4.48 6.78
N ILE A 67 -3.59 -4.72 6.60
CA ILE A 67 -2.91 -5.94 7.04
C ILE A 67 -1.73 -5.55 7.90
N MET A 68 -1.73 -6.10 9.11
CA MET A 68 -0.65 -5.94 10.06
C MET A 68 0.57 -6.75 9.61
N THR A 69 1.73 -6.11 9.64
CA THR A 69 3.03 -6.63 9.18
C THR A 69 4.09 -6.40 10.24
N GLY A 70 5.21 -7.11 10.14
CA GLY A 70 6.36 -6.96 11.01
C GLY A 70 6.96 -5.56 10.99
N LYS A 71 7.38 -5.07 12.17
CA LYS A 71 8.11 -3.80 12.31
C LYS A 71 9.56 -3.85 11.83
N HIS A 72 10.10 -5.05 11.59
CA HIS A 72 11.50 -5.29 11.24
C HIS A 72 11.82 -5.04 9.76
N HIS A 73 10.81 -4.86 8.91
CA HIS A 73 11.02 -4.61 7.48
C HIS A 73 11.66 -3.25 7.24
N GLU A 74 12.85 -3.26 6.67
CA GLU A 74 13.54 -2.05 6.23
C GLU A 74 12.95 -1.53 4.90
N ARG A 75 12.63 -2.44 3.98
CA ARG A 75 12.15 -2.14 2.63
C ARG A 75 10.63 -2.20 2.55
N ALA A 76 10.07 -1.37 1.67
CA ALA A 76 8.64 -1.35 1.39
C ALA A 76 8.17 -2.65 0.69
N SER A 77 9.04 -3.24 -0.15
CA SER A 77 8.80 -4.51 -0.84
C SER A 77 8.60 -5.68 0.13
N ASP A 78 9.48 -5.81 1.14
CA ASP A 78 9.45 -6.93 2.09
C ASP A 78 8.16 -6.92 2.90
N ARG A 79 7.71 -5.71 3.28
CA ARG A 79 6.41 -5.48 3.92
C ARG A 79 5.24 -5.88 3.02
N CYS A 80 5.29 -5.54 1.74
CA CYS A 80 4.24 -5.93 0.80
C CYS A 80 4.24 -7.44 0.57
N ALA A 81 5.41 -8.09 0.51
CA ALA A 81 5.51 -9.54 0.37
C ALA A 81 4.91 -10.27 1.58
N GLU A 82 5.20 -9.81 2.81
CA GLU A 82 4.54 -10.35 4.00
C GLU A 82 3.01 -10.16 3.94
N ALA A 83 2.54 -8.95 3.62
CA ALA A 83 1.11 -8.68 3.53
C ALA A 83 0.42 -9.55 2.47
N LEU A 84 1.05 -9.75 1.31
CA LEU A 84 0.53 -10.63 0.27
C LEU A 84 0.36 -12.06 0.77
N ASN A 85 1.40 -12.63 1.40
CA ASN A 85 1.33 -13.99 1.94
C ASN A 85 0.18 -14.14 2.94
N ILE A 86 0.00 -13.17 3.84
CA ILE A 86 -1.11 -13.17 4.81
C ILE A 86 -2.46 -13.13 4.09
N ILE A 87 -2.63 -12.26 3.10
CA ILE A 87 -3.89 -12.12 2.35
C ILE A 87 -4.22 -13.40 1.60
N GLU A 88 -3.24 -13.97 0.91
CA GLU A 88 -3.47 -15.19 0.12
C GLU A 88 -3.78 -16.40 0.99
N GLU A 89 -3.19 -16.49 2.19
CA GLU A 89 -3.52 -17.51 3.18
C GLU A 89 -4.92 -17.29 3.77
N GLN A 90 -5.27 -16.06 4.14
CA GLN A 90 -6.58 -15.71 4.73
C GLN A 90 -7.73 -15.88 3.75
N ASP A 91 -7.55 -15.44 2.51
CA ASP A 91 -8.57 -15.45 1.47
C ASP A 91 -8.58 -16.78 0.70
N ASN A 92 -7.57 -17.64 0.92
CA ASN A 92 -7.32 -18.88 0.17
C ASN A 92 -7.37 -18.65 -1.35
N GLU A 93 -6.71 -17.59 -1.80
CA GLU A 93 -6.75 -17.11 -3.18
C GLU A 93 -5.42 -16.49 -3.59
N LYS A 94 -5.06 -16.62 -4.87
CA LYS A 94 -3.81 -16.10 -5.44
C LYS A 94 -4.01 -14.88 -6.32
N TYR A 95 -3.01 -14.01 -6.39
CA TYR A 95 -2.99 -12.85 -7.27
C TYR A 95 -1.96 -13.00 -8.40
N ASP A 96 -2.32 -12.56 -9.61
CA ASP A 96 -1.43 -12.67 -10.78
C ASP A 96 -0.45 -11.49 -10.87
N VAL A 97 -0.90 -10.32 -10.38
CA VAL A 97 -0.17 -9.05 -10.46
C VAL A 97 -0.31 -8.31 -9.14
N VAL A 98 0.84 -7.87 -8.63
CA VAL A 98 0.95 -7.10 -7.37
C VAL A 98 1.42 -5.70 -7.71
N VAL A 99 0.61 -4.71 -7.38
CA VAL A 99 0.93 -3.29 -7.58
C VAL A 99 1.32 -2.70 -6.24
N MET A 100 2.61 -2.44 -6.04
CA MET A 100 3.08 -1.70 -4.88
C MET A 100 2.88 -0.21 -5.12
N VAL A 101 2.06 0.42 -4.29
CA VAL A 101 1.74 1.85 -4.41
C VAL A 101 2.42 2.66 -3.31
N GLN A 102 3.38 3.50 -3.68
CA GLN A 102 4.00 4.45 -2.76
C GLN A 102 3.23 5.77 -2.70
N GLY A 103 2.80 6.13 -1.49
CA GLY A 103 2.28 7.46 -1.19
C GLY A 103 3.40 8.46 -0.98
N ASP A 104 3.52 9.44 -1.89
CA ASP A 104 4.43 10.57 -1.70
C ASP A 104 3.67 11.91 -1.70
N LEU A 105 4.22 12.88 -0.97
CA LEU A 105 3.79 14.29 -0.96
C LEU A 105 4.23 15.03 -2.24
N ARG A 106 4.98 14.36 -3.13
CA ARG A 106 5.50 14.96 -4.36
C ARG A 106 4.43 14.94 -5.46
N LEU A 107 4.40 16.01 -6.24
CA LEU A 107 3.54 16.16 -7.42
C LEU A 107 4.01 15.21 -8.53
N GLY A 108 3.13 14.30 -8.96
CA GLY A 108 3.33 13.46 -10.14
C GLY A 108 2.95 11.99 -9.94
N THR A 109 2.53 11.35 -11.03
CA THR A 109 2.46 9.89 -11.15
C THR A 109 3.72 9.43 -11.88
N LEU A 110 4.60 8.71 -11.19
CA LEU A 110 5.71 7.99 -11.81
C LEU A 110 5.45 6.50 -11.60
N ALA A 111 5.10 5.79 -12.67
CA ALA A 111 5.13 4.34 -12.68
C ALA A 111 6.56 3.92 -13.01
N GLU A 112 7.18 3.14 -12.14
CA GLU A 112 8.48 2.52 -12.40
C GLU A 112 8.31 1.04 -12.75
N VAL A 113 9.34 0.53 -13.43
CA VAL A 113 9.37 -0.69 -14.26
C VAL A 113 8.88 -1.94 -13.50
N PRO A 114 8.12 -2.84 -14.15
CA PRO A 114 7.78 -4.12 -13.55
C PRO A 114 9.02 -4.97 -13.27
N GLU A 115 9.16 -5.47 -12.05
CA GLU A 115 10.14 -6.49 -11.68
C GLU A 115 9.40 -7.82 -11.45
N ARG A 116 10.00 -8.94 -11.84
CA ARG A 116 9.44 -10.27 -11.57
C ARG A 116 9.93 -10.72 -10.21
N ALA A 117 9.02 -11.05 -9.30
CA ALA A 117 9.41 -11.72 -8.06
C ALA A 117 9.61 -13.23 -8.30
N ASP A 118 10.49 -13.82 -7.49
CA ASP A 118 10.75 -15.25 -7.45
C ASP A 118 9.48 -15.99 -6.99
N GLY A 119 8.64 -16.41 -7.94
CA GLY A 119 7.32 -16.99 -7.65
C GLY A 119 6.31 -16.91 -8.79
N GLY A 120 6.59 -16.15 -9.86
CA GLY A 120 5.73 -16.04 -11.04
C GLY A 120 4.82 -14.81 -11.05
N GLU A 121 4.78 -14.05 -9.95
CA GLU A 121 4.03 -12.80 -9.81
C GLU A 121 4.76 -11.61 -10.46
N PHE A 122 3.98 -10.70 -11.04
CA PHE A 122 4.50 -9.44 -11.59
C PHE A 122 4.33 -8.31 -10.58
N TRP A 123 5.42 -7.63 -10.24
CA TRP A 123 5.43 -6.52 -9.29
C TRP A 123 5.57 -5.19 -10.03
N ILE A 124 4.64 -4.26 -9.80
CA ILE A 124 4.65 -2.92 -10.42
C ILE A 124 4.75 -1.87 -9.32
N LEU A 125 5.73 -0.98 -9.39
CA LEU A 125 5.83 0.16 -8.48
C LEU A 125 5.14 1.39 -9.07
N VAL A 126 4.17 1.93 -8.35
CA VAL A 126 3.45 3.14 -8.74
C VAL A 126 3.57 4.20 -7.65
N HIS A 127 3.95 5.41 -8.04
CA HIS A 127 3.90 6.59 -7.16
C HIS A 127 2.58 7.33 -7.39
N VAL A 128 1.85 7.60 -6.30
CA VAL A 128 0.65 8.43 -6.33
C VAL A 128 0.96 9.75 -5.66
N GLY A 129 1.03 10.81 -6.47
CA GLY A 129 1.16 12.18 -6.00
C GLY A 129 -0.19 12.76 -5.55
N LEU A 130 -0.17 13.42 -4.39
CA LEU A 130 -1.31 14.17 -3.88
C LEU A 130 -1.26 15.60 -4.44
N GLY A 131 -1.74 15.79 -5.67
CA GLY A 131 -1.93 17.14 -6.22
C GLY A 131 -2.80 17.97 -5.27
N THR A 132 -2.29 19.13 -4.84
CA THR A 132 -3.05 20.16 -4.10
C THR A 132 -3.94 20.94 -5.05
#